data_AF-H3SGN9-F1
#
_entry.id   AF-H3SGN9-F1
#
_cell.length_a   1.000
_cell.length_b   1.000
_cell.length_c   1.000
_cell.angle_alpha   90.00
_cell.angle_beta   90.00
_cell.angle_gamma   90.00
#
_symmetry.space_group_name_H-M   'P 1'
#
loop_
_entity.id
_entity.type
_entity.pdbx_description
1 polymer ?
#
loop_
_entity_poly.entity_id
_entity_poly.type
_entity_poly.pdbx_seq_one_letter_code
_entity_poly.pdbx_strand_id
1 'polypeptide(L)'
;MNEPMSKKAMTTVEFLRLDRQAKMENQARQKYLLDQASLIAGARAEGIAEGRAEAIAEVIAEGRAEGKKEMARKLLALGVDIALITKVSGLSEEEIKN
;
A
#
# COMPACT_ATOMS: atom_id res chain seq x y z
N MET A 1 -29.99 54.36 33.78
CA MET A 1 -30.07 54.47 32.30
C MET A 1 -28.98 53.58 31.73
N ASN A 2 -29.34 52.45 31.13
CA ASN A 2 -28.36 51.47 30.66
C ASN A 2 -27.85 51.91 29.29
N GLU A 3 -26.58 52.30 29.23
CA GLU A 3 -26.04 53.11 28.15
C GLU A 3 -26.02 52.36 26.80
N PRO A 4 -26.41 53.02 25.70
CA PRO A 4 -26.37 52.44 24.35
C PRO A 4 -24.96 51.96 23.93
N MET A 5 -23.91 52.39 24.61
CA MET A 5 -22.54 51.93 24.39
C MET A 5 -22.34 50.46 24.80
N SER A 6 -22.94 50.02 25.91
CA SER A 6 -22.85 48.63 26.39
C SER A 6 -23.58 47.65 25.47
N LYS A 7 -24.73 48.05 24.90
CA LYS A 7 -25.46 47.24 23.91
C LYS A 7 -24.63 47.06 22.63
N LYS A 8 -24.01 48.12 22.12
CA LYS A 8 -23.14 48.05 20.94
C LYS A 8 -21.94 47.13 21.17
N ALA A 9 -21.27 47.25 22.32
CA ALA A 9 -20.15 46.40 22.67
C ALA A 9 -20.55 44.91 22.73
N MET A 10 -21.72 44.61 23.30
CA MET A 10 -22.25 43.24 23.37
C MET A 10 -22.51 42.66 21.97
N THR A 11 -23.16 43.42 21.07
CA THR A 11 -23.41 43.00 19.69
C THR A 11 -22.12 42.75 18.91
N THR A 12 -21.08 43.57 19.11
CA THR A 12 -19.78 43.36 18.46
C THR A 12 -19.10 42.06 18.93
N VAL A 13 -19.18 41.74 20.22
CA VAL A 13 -18.63 40.49 20.76
C VAL A 13 -19.37 39.26 20.22
N GLU A 14 -20.71 39.33 20.12
CA GLU A 14 -21.51 38.26 19.52
C GLU A 14 -21.16 38.04 18.05
N PHE A 15 -21.00 39.12 17.27
CA PHE A 15 -20.57 39.05 15.88
C PHE A 15 -19.18 38.41 15.73
N LEU A 16 -18.21 38.81 16.55
CA LEU A 16 -16.86 38.23 16.53
C LEU A 16 -16.83 36.76 16.95
N ARG A 17 -17.72 36.35 17.87
CA ARG A 17 -17.88 34.93 18.25
C ARG A 17 -18.47 34.11 17.11
N LEU A 18 -19.49 34.62 16.43
CA LEU A 18 -20.08 33.99 15.25
C LEU A 18 -19.05 33.84 14.12
N ASP A 19 -18.24 34.86 13.84
CA ASP A 19 -17.17 34.78 12.83
C ASP A 19 -16.10 33.74 13.20
N ARG A 20 -15.68 33.71 14.48
CA ARG A 20 -14.74 32.70 14.97
C ARG A 20 -15.32 31.29 14.87
N GLN A 21 -16.59 31.11 15.23
CA GLN A 21 -17.26 29.81 15.16
C GLN A 21 -17.36 29.34 13.70
N ALA A 22 -17.77 30.21 12.78
CA ALA A 22 -17.82 29.91 11.36
C ALA A 22 -16.44 29.52 10.79
N LYS A 23 -15.37 30.21 11.21
CA LYS A 23 -13.99 29.84 10.84
C LYS A 23 -13.61 28.47 11.39
N MET A 24 -13.91 28.17 12.64
CA MET A 24 -13.61 26.87 13.24
C MET A 24 -14.41 25.74 12.57
N GLU A 25 -15.68 25.96 12.27
CA GLU A 25 -16.52 25.00 11.54
C GLU A 25 -15.97 24.74 10.13
N ASN A 26 -15.55 25.79 9.43
CA ASN A 26 -14.94 25.65 8.10
C ASN A 26 -13.61 24.89 8.17
N GLN A 27 -12.75 25.22 9.14
CA GLN A 27 -11.48 24.53 9.37
C GLN A 27 -11.69 23.07 9.76
N ALA A 28 -12.66 22.77 10.63
CA ALA A 28 -13.00 21.41 11.03
C ALA A 28 -13.51 20.59 9.83
N ARG A 29 -14.35 21.19 8.99
CA ARG A 29 -14.83 20.57 7.75
C ARG A 29 -13.68 20.32 6.76
N GLN A 30 -12.81 21.30 6.55
CA GLN A 30 -11.63 21.14 5.69
C GLN A 30 -10.72 20.03 6.21
N LYS A 31 -10.44 20.03 7.51
CA LYS A 31 -9.65 18.98 8.16
C LYS A 31 -10.26 17.60 7.93
N TYR A 32 -11.57 17.46 8.16
CA TYR A 32 -12.27 16.19 7.93
C TYR A 32 -12.15 15.72 6.47
N LEU A 33 -12.31 16.62 5.50
CA LEU A 33 -12.15 16.29 4.08
C LEU A 33 -10.71 15.86 3.74
N LEU A 34 -9.71 16.53 4.32
CA LEU A 34 -8.29 16.17 4.14
C LEU A 34 -7.95 14.83 4.79
N ASP A 35 -8.49 14.56 5.97
CA ASP A 35 -8.30 13.28 6.68
C ASP A 35 -8.91 12.12 5.86
N GLN A 36 -10.12 12.32 5.32
CA GLN A 36 -10.77 11.35 4.42
C GLN A 36 -9.97 11.14 3.12
N ALA A 37 -9.50 12.22 2.50
CA ALA A 37 -8.67 12.12 1.30
C ALA A 37 -7.35 11.39 1.56
N SER A 38 -6.73 11.65 2.71
CA SER A 38 -5.49 11.00 3.15
C SER A 38 -5.70 9.51 3.40
N LEU A 39 -6.83 9.13 4.04
CA LEU A 39 -7.18 7.73 4.26
C LEU A 39 -7.35 6.96 2.95
N ILE A 40 -8.07 7.53 1.98
CA ILE A 40 -8.26 6.91 0.67
C ILE A 40 -6.93 6.81 -0.10
N ALA A 41 -6.10 7.86 -0.03
CA ALA A 41 -4.79 7.86 -0.67
C ALA A 41 -3.87 6.80 -0.07
N GLY A 42 -3.83 6.68 1.27
CA GLY A 42 -3.08 5.66 1.98
C GLY A 42 -3.52 4.25 1.58
N ALA A 43 -4.82 3.96 1.67
CA ALA A 43 -5.36 2.65 1.31
C ALA A 43 -5.07 2.26 -0.15
N ARG A 44 -5.13 3.21 -1.09
CA ARG A 44 -4.76 2.95 -2.49
C ARG A 44 -3.26 2.69 -2.65
N ALA A 45 -2.42 3.47 -1.98
CA ALA A 45 -0.97 3.31 -2.05
C ALA A 45 -0.55 1.95 -1.48
N GLU A 46 -1.09 1.55 -0.34
CA GLU A 46 -0.87 0.24 0.28
C GLU A 46 -1.34 -0.88 -0.64
N GLY A 47 -2.57 -0.83 -1.16
CA GLY A 47 -3.07 -1.85 -2.08
C GLY A 47 -2.25 -1.99 -3.37
N ILE A 48 -1.74 -0.89 -3.92
CA ILE A 48 -0.82 -0.94 -5.08
C ILE A 48 0.54 -1.54 -4.69
N ALA A 49 1.06 -1.19 -3.51
CA ALA A 49 2.34 -1.69 -3.04
C ALA A 49 2.28 -3.20 -2.78
N GLU A 50 1.24 -3.68 -2.10
CA GLU A 50 1.00 -5.11 -1.84
C GLU A 50 0.83 -5.87 -3.16
N GLY A 51 -0.04 -5.41 -4.06
CA GLY A 51 -0.26 -6.09 -5.34
C GLY A 51 1.00 -6.16 -6.22
N ARG A 52 1.87 -5.13 -6.17
CA ARG A 52 3.17 -5.19 -6.86
C ARG A 52 4.13 -6.15 -6.18
N ALA A 53 4.18 -6.19 -4.85
CA ALA A 53 5.05 -7.09 -4.11
C ALA A 53 4.68 -8.55 -4.38
N GLU A 54 3.39 -8.88 -4.38
CA GLU A 54 2.89 -10.22 -4.73
C GLU A 54 3.26 -10.61 -6.16
N ALA A 55 2.99 -9.75 -7.14
CA ALA A 55 3.33 -10.03 -8.54
C ALA A 55 4.84 -10.25 -8.75
N ILE A 56 5.69 -9.45 -8.07
CA ILE A 56 7.15 -9.63 -8.13
C ILE A 56 7.55 -10.96 -7.47
N ALA A 57 6.96 -11.31 -6.33
CA ALA A 57 7.24 -12.56 -5.65
C ALA A 57 6.89 -13.78 -6.51
N GLU A 58 5.73 -13.75 -7.19
CA GLU A 58 5.29 -14.80 -8.11
C GLU A 58 6.27 -14.95 -9.28
N VAL A 59 6.61 -13.85 -9.97
CA VAL A 59 7.57 -13.87 -11.09
C VAL A 59 8.95 -14.40 -10.66
N ILE A 60 9.44 -14.01 -9.47
CA ILE A 60 10.72 -14.52 -8.95
C ILE A 60 10.63 -16.01 -8.63
N ALA A 61 9.52 -16.47 -8.05
CA ALA A 61 9.32 -17.87 -7.72
C ALA A 61 9.26 -18.74 -8.99
N GLU A 62 8.48 -18.31 -9.99
CA GLU A 62 8.41 -18.96 -11.30
C GLU A 62 9.77 -19.00 -11.99
N GLY A 63 10.48 -17.86 -12.05
CA GLY A 63 11.80 -17.79 -12.66
C GLY A 63 12.84 -18.68 -11.97
N ARG A 64 12.77 -18.82 -10.64
CA ARG A 64 13.62 -19.77 -9.90
C ARG A 64 13.27 -21.22 -10.18
N ALA A 65 11.98 -21.55 -10.29
CA ALA A 65 11.54 -22.90 -10.62
C ALA A 65 11.98 -23.29 -12.04
N GLU A 66 11.78 -22.40 -13.02
CA GLU A 66 12.20 -22.63 -14.39
C GLU A 66 13.73 -22.71 -14.51
N GLY A 67 14.46 -21.83 -13.83
CA GLY A 67 15.93 -21.90 -13.80
C GLY A 67 16.48 -23.19 -13.19
N LYS A 68 15.81 -23.74 -12.16
CA LYS A 68 16.16 -25.06 -11.61
C LYS A 68 15.93 -26.18 -12.61
N LYS A 69 14.79 -26.16 -13.33
CA LYS A 69 14.47 -27.15 -14.37
C LYS A 69 15.46 -27.07 -15.54
N GLU A 70 15.73 -25.87 -16.03
CA GLU A 70 16.69 -25.65 -17.12
C GLU A 70 18.09 -26.14 -16.74
N MET A 71 18.54 -25.84 -15.52
CA MET A 71 19.82 -26.32 -15.00
C MET A 71 19.86 -27.85 -14.92
N ALA A 72 18.79 -28.48 -14.42
CA ALA A 72 18.69 -29.93 -14.34
C ALA A 72 18.73 -30.58 -15.74
N ARG A 73 18.02 -30.02 -16.73
CA ARG A 73 18.07 -30.48 -18.13
C ARG A 73 19.47 -30.35 -18.72
N LYS A 74 20.17 -29.24 -18.47
CA LYS A 74 21.56 -29.04 -18.94
C LYS A 74 22.53 -30.04 -18.30
N LEU A 75 22.39 -30.31 -17.00
CA LEU A 75 23.20 -31.31 -16.30
C LEU A 75 22.93 -32.72 -16.83
N LEU A 76 21.67 -33.05 -17.10
CA LEU A 76 21.31 -34.32 -17.74
C LEU A 76 21.94 -34.46 -19.12
N ALA A 77 21.89 -33.39 -19.94
CA ALA A 77 22.52 -33.37 -21.26
C ALA A 77 24.06 -33.50 -21.21
N LEU A 78 24.68 -33.08 -20.10
CA LEU A 78 26.11 -33.27 -19.82
C LEU A 78 26.45 -34.67 -19.28
N GLY A 79 25.45 -35.55 -19.14
CA GLY A 79 25.64 -36.93 -18.67
C GLY A 79 25.76 -37.06 -17.14
N VAL A 80 25.35 -36.05 -16.38
CA VAL A 80 25.25 -36.17 -14.91
C VAL A 80 24.10 -37.11 -14.57
N ASP A 81 24.33 -38.00 -13.61
CA ASP A 81 23.36 -39.00 -13.18
C ASP A 81 22.07 -38.36 -12.65
N ILE A 82 20.93 -38.85 -13.13
CA ILE A 82 19.59 -38.38 -12.75
C ILE A 82 19.41 -38.50 -11.23
N ALA A 83 19.87 -39.58 -10.61
CA ALA A 83 19.75 -39.78 -9.17
C ALA A 83 20.53 -38.74 -8.35
N LEU A 84 21.64 -38.21 -8.90
CA LEU A 84 22.39 -37.13 -8.27
C LEU A 84 21.68 -35.78 -8.47
N ILE A 85 21.14 -35.53 -9.66
CA ILE A 85 20.40 -34.30 -9.97
C ILE A 85 19.14 -34.20 -9.10
N THR A 86 18.35 -35.27 -8.98
CA THR A 86 17.15 -35.29 -8.11
C THR A 86 17.51 -35.01 -6.65
N LYS A 87 18.57 -35.65 -6.14
CA LYS A 87 19.03 -35.46 -4.76
C LYS A 87 19.49 -34.04 -4.44
N VAL A 88 20.14 -33.36 -5.39
CA VAL A 88 20.71 -32.00 -5.19
C VAL A 88 19.70 -30.90 -5.51
N SER A 89 18.91 -31.06 -6.57
CA SER A 89 17.95 -30.05 -7.02
C SER A 89 16.61 -30.11 -6.28
N GLY A 90 16.27 -31.26 -5.69
CA GLY A 90 14.96 -31.55 -5.11
C GLY A 90 13.85 -31.75 -6.15
N LEU A 91 14.19 -31.82 -7.44
CA LEU A 91 13.26 -32.11 -8.53
C LEU A 91 13.03 -33.63 -8.63
N SER A 92 11.83 -34.01 -9.04
CA SER A 92 11.51 -35.39 -9.42
C SER A 92 12.12 -35.75 -10.78
N GLU A 93 12.27 -37.06 -11.05
CA GLU A 93 12.76 -37.51 -12.35
C GLU A 93 11.88 -37.03 -13.52
N GLU A 94 10.56 -36.96 -13.32
CA GLU A 94 9.63 -36.46 -14.32
C GLU A 94 9.84 -34.98 -14.61
N GLU A 95 10.10 -34.16 -13.59
CA GLU A 95 10.39 -32.73 -13.77
C GLU A 95 11.73 -32.45 -14.46
N ILE A 96 12.67 -33.39 -14.39
CA ILE A 96 13.99 -33.29 -15.05
C ILE A 96 13.91 -33.75 -16.50
N LYS A 97 13.08 -34.77 -16.79
CA LYS A 97 12.93 -35.37 -18.13
C LYS A 97 11.97 -34.60 -19.05
N ASN A 98 10.96 -33.91 -18.48
CA ASN A 98 10.09 -32.99 -19.21
C ASN A 98 10.79 -31.66 -19.50
#